data_AF-A0A7K2XC48-F1
#
_entry.id   AF-A0A7K2XC48-F1
#
_cell.length_a   1.000
_cell.length_b   1.000
_cell.length_c   1.000
_cell.angle_alpha   90.00
_cell.angle_beta   90.00
_cell.angle_gamma   90.00
#
_symmetry.space_group_name_H-M   'P 1'
#
loop_
_entity.id
_entity.type
_entity.pdbx_description
1 polymer ?
#
loop_
_entity_poly.entity_id
_entity_poly.type
_entity_poly.pdbx_seq_one_letter_code
_entity_poly.pdbx_strand_id
1 'polypeptide(L)'
;MTEAPPAGKNVFFVGIDVDSMGGSQRVLHTLAQGMGERGHRVELIGIRPSPEPFPYNATRAYRHTTLYPAPAAPKPPARTVGDRLSLARRAD
;
A
#
# COMPACT_ATOMS: atom_id res chain seq x y z
N MET A 1 6.70 -8.92 42.39
CA MET A 1 7.63 -9.19 41.28
C MET A 1 6.88 -8.84 40.00
N THR A 2 7.01 -7.59 39.53
CA THR A 2 6.26 -7.11 38.36
C THR A 2 7.06 -7.48 37.13
N GLU A 3 6.52 -8.36 36.31
CA GLU A 3 7.11 -8.75 35.02
C GLU A 3 7.22 -7.49 34.14
N ALA A 4 8.40 -7.25 33.57
CA ALA A 4 8.57 -6.13 32.64
C ALA A 4 7.63 -6.36 31.44
N PRO A 5 6.92 -5.31 30.96
CA PRO A 5 6.03 -5.48 29.82
C PRO A 5 6.81 -6.06 28.64
N PRO A 6 6.24 -7.04 27.91
CA PRO A 6 6.95 -7.68 26.81
C PRO A 6 7.41 -6.62 25.81
N ALA A 7 8.69 -6.68 25.43
CA ALA A 7 9.26 -5.74 24.48
C ALA A 7 8.41 -5.67 23.20
N GLY A 8 8.09 -4.45 22.75
CA GLY A 8 7.23 -4.20 21.59
C GLY A 8 7.72 -4.94 20.35
N LYS A 9 6.77 -5.42 19.52
CA LYS A 9 7.09 -6.12 18.27
C LYS A 9 7.30 -5.14 17.13
N ASN A 10 7.98 -5.59 16.08
CA ASN A 10 8.04 -4.89 14.79
C ASN A 10 6.86 -5.36 13.94
N VAL A 11 6.06 -4.44 13.40
CA VAL A 11 4.88 -4.75 12.58
C VAL A 11 4.90 -3.92 11.31
N PHE A 12 4.72 -4.59 10.17
CA PHE A 12 4.73 -3.97 8.85
C PHE A 12 3.39 -4.22 8.17
N PHE A 13 2.66 -3.15 7.89
CA PHE A 13 1.46 -3.18 7.08
C PHE A 13 1.81 -2.74 5.67
N VAL A 14 1.51 -3.56 4.66
CA VAL A 14 1.84 -3.27 3.26
C VAL A 14 0.58 -3.27 2.41
N GLY A 15 0.37 -2.20 1.66
CA GLY A 15 -0.74 -2.06 0.72
C GLY A 15 -0.27 -1.47 -0.61
N ILE A 16 -1.03 -1.71 -1.69
CA ILE A 16 -0.73 -1.10 -2.99
C ILE A 16 -0.72 0.42 -2.86
N ASP A 17 -1.80 0.96 -2.32
CA ASP A 17 -1.96 2.34 -1.91
C ASP A 17 -2.63 2.33 -0.53
N VAL A 18 -2.02 3.03 0.42
CA VAL A 18 -2.45 3.09 1.82
C VAL A 18 -3.14 4.41 2.18
N ASP A 19 -3.06 5.44 1.33
CA ASP A 19 -3.54 6.78 1.64
C ASP A 19 -4.88 7.13 0.97
N SER A 20 -5.36 6.37 -0.02
CA SER A 20 -6.71 6.59 -0.59
C SER A 20 -7.81 6.47 0.46
N MET A 21 -8.89 7.25 0.29
CA MET A 21 -10.09 7.01 1.09
C MET A 21 -10.67 5.63 0.74
N GLY A 22 -10.67 4.72 1.73
CA GLY A 22 -11.19 3.37 1.54
C GLY A 22 -11.28 2.58 2.84
N GLY A 23 -11.96 1.42 2.74
CA GLY A 23 -12.19 0.54 3.89
C GLY A 23 -10.91 -0.15 4.36
N SER A 24 -10.12 -0.69 3.44
CA SER A 24 -8.85 -1.34 3.78
C SER A 24 -7.85 -0.34 4.34
N GLN A 25 -7.73 0.86 3.76
CA GLN A 25 -6.89 1.94 4.27
C GLN A 25 -7.32 2.33 5.68
N ARG A 26 -8.62 2.52 5.94
CA ARG A 26 -9.12 2.78 7.29
C ARG A 26 -8.70 1.70 8.28
N VAL A 27 -8.88 0.42 7.94
CA VAL A 27 -8.46 -0.70 8.80
C VAL A 27 -6.96 -0.67 9.06
N LEU A 28 -6.15 -0.51 8.01
CA LEU A 28 -4.69 -0.42 8.12
C LEU A 28 -4.25 0.71 9.05
N HIS A 29 -4.80 1.91 8.86
CA HIS A 29 -4.50 3.08 9.68
C HIS A 29 -4.96 2.91 11.14
N THR A 30 -6.13 2.32 11.38
CA THR A 30 -6.63 2.05 12.74
C THR A 30 -5.76 1.03 13.47
N LEU A 31 -5.39 -0.07 12.81
CA LEU A 31 -4.53 -1.09 13.41
C LEU A 31 -3.12 -0.55 13.65
N ALA A 32 -2.56 0.17 12.68
CA ALA A 32 -1.23 0.76 12.81
C ALA A 32 -1.15 1.75 13.97
N GLN A 33 -2.16 2.62 14.11
CA GLN A 33 -2.28 3.56 15.22
C GLN A 33 -2.35 2.83 16.55
N GLY A 34 -3.29 1.90 16.69
CA GLY A 34 -3.49 1.18 17.95
C GLY A 34 -2.27 0.33 18.35
N MET A 35 -1.53 -0.24 17.40
CA MET A 35 -0.31 -0.98 17.69
C MET A 35 0.84 -0.05 18.10
N GLY A 36 0.99 1.10 17.43
CA GLY A 36 1.98 2.11 17.77
C GLY A 36 1.77 2.68 19.18
N GLU A 37 0.52 3.00 19.53
CA GLU A 37 0.15 3.48 20.87
C GLU A 37 0.43 2.46 21.98
N ARG A 38 0.42 1.16 21.65
CA ARG A 38 0.78 0.06 22.56
C ARG A 38 2.29 -0.21 22.64
N GLY A 39 3.11 0.63 22.01
CA GLY A 39 4.58 0.54 22.06
C GLY A 39 5.20 -0.43 21.05
N HIS A 40 4.46 -0.87 20.03
CA HIS A 40 5.04 -1.60 18.91
C HIS A 40 5.73 -0.65 17.94
N ARG A 41 6.78 -1.13 17.27
CA ARG A 41 7.42 -0.41 16.16
C ARG A 41 6.65 -0.72 14.90
N VAL A 42 5.81 0.22 14.47
CA VAL A 42 4.90 0.01 13.35
C VAL A 42 5.32 0.84 12.15
N GLU A 43 5.31 0.22 10.98
CA GLU A 43 5.46 0.91 9.69
C GLU A 43 4.31 0.54 8.75
N LEU A 44 3.64 1.58 8.23
CA LEU A 44 2.63 1.47 7.19
C LEU A 44 3.26 1.84 5.85
N ILE A 45 3.24 0.90 4.92
CA ILE A 45 3.98 0.95 3.67
C ILE A 45 3.02 0.93 2.48
N GLY A 46 2.99 2.02 1.73
CA GLY A 46 2.37 2.08 0.40
C GLY A 46 3.37 1.63 -0.67
N ILE A 47 2.93 0.80 -1.62
CA ILE A 47 3.74 0.48 -2.80
C ILE A 47 3.81 1.72 -3.71
N ARG A 48 2.68 2.36 -4.01
CA ARG A 48 2.58 3.57 -4.83
C ARG A 48 1.80 4.68 -4.10
N PRO A 49 1.96 5.96 -4.48
CA PRO A 49 1.17 7.03 -3.88
C PRO A 49 -0.31 6.91 -4.24
N SER A 50 -1.17 7.40 -3.34
CA SER A 50 -2.57 7.68 -3.66
C SER A 50 -2.68 8.84 -4.66
N PRO A 51 -3.52 8.75 -5.69
CA PRO A 51 -3.89 9.90 -6.52
C PRO A 51 -4.60 11.00 -5.73
N GLU A 52 -5.36 10.61 -4.70
CA GLU A 52 -6.11 11.51 -3.81
C GLU A 52 -5.91 11.07 -2.36
N PRO A 53 -4.83 11.54 -1.69
CA PRO A 53 -4.53 11.15 -0.31
C PRO A 53 -5.58 11.67 0.67
N PHE A 54 -6.06 10.79 1.54
CA PHE A 54 -6.94 11.11 2.65
C PHE A 54 -6.12 11.23 3.95
N PRO A 55 -6.28 12.31 4.75
CA PRO A 55 -5.47 12.54 5.94
C PRO A 55 -5.92 11.68 7.14
N TYR A 56 -5.60 10.38 7.11
CA TYR A 56 -5.81 9.49 8.25
C TYR A 56 -4.91 9.87 9.43
N ASN A 57 -5.53 10.01 10.62
CA ASN A 57 -4.93 10.36 11.91
C ASN A 57 -4.09 11.65 11.88
N ALA A 58 -4.55 12.70 12.58
CA ALA A 58 -3.83 13.97 12.65
C ALA A 58 -2.40 13.82 13.23
N THR A 59 -2.25 12.93 14.21
CA THR A 59 -0.96 12.58 14.82
C THR A 59 -0.77 11.07 14.77
N ARG A 60 0.29 10.62 14.11
CA ARG A 60 0.54 9.19 13.84
C ARG A 60 1.44 8.59 14.90
N ALA A 61 1.03 7.45 15.47
CA ALA A 61 1.86 6.62 16.36
C ALA A 61 2.72 5.58 15.60
N TYR A 62 2.75 5.66 14.27
CA TYR A 62 3.45 4.74 13.38
C TYR A 62 4.23 5.51 12.30
N ARG A 63 5.23 4.85 11.71
CA ARG A 63 5.97 5.37 10.54
C ARG A 63 5.18 5.14 9.26
N HIS A 64 5.32 6.05 8.31
CA HIS A 64 4.61 5.98 7.04
C HIS A 64 5.59 6.18 5.88
N THR A 65 5.64 5.20 4.98
CA THR A 65 6.57 5.19 3.85
C THR A 65 5.86 4.77 2.57
N THR A 66 6.20 5.42 1.45
CA THR A 66 5.76 5.02 0.11
C THR A 66 6.96 4.62 -0.71
N LEU A 67 6.95 3.41 -1.28
CA LEU A 67 8.14 2.81 -1.92
C LEU A 67 8.46 3.41 -3.29
N TYR A 68 7.46 3.54 -4.17
CA TYR A 68 7.64 4.11 -5.50
C TYR A 68 7.10 5.54 -5.55
N PRO A 69 7.78 6.47 -6.24
CA PRO A 69 7.36 7.87 -6.30
C PRO A 69 6.15 8.09 -7.23
N ALA A 70 5.86 7.13 -8.11
CA ALA A 70 4.74 7.19 -9.05
C ALA A 70 4.21 5.79 -9.38
N PRO A 71 2.97 5.66 -9.86
CA PRO A 71 2.46 4.40 -10.39
C PRO A 71 3.30 3.89 -11.57
N ALA A 72 3.42 2.57 -11.71
CA ALA A 72 4.04 1.97 -12.88
C ALA A 72 3.29 2.37 -14.17
N ALA A 73 4.04 2.67 -15.22
CA ALA A 73 3.46 2.94 -16.53
C ALA A 73 2.63 1.72 -17.01
N PRO A 74 1.46 1.92 -17.64
CA PRO A 74 0.71 0.84 -18.22
C PRO A 74 1.57 0.04 -19.19
N LYS A 75 1.66 -1.28 -19.01
CA LYS A 75 2.33 -2.14 -19.99
C LYS A 75 1.47 -2.18 -21.26
N PRO A 76 2.05 -2.04 -22.47
CA PRO A 76 1.28 -2.25 -23.69
C PRO A 76 0.65 -3.66 -23.66
N PRO A 77 -0.58 -3.81 -24.18
CA PRO A 77 -1.27 -5.10 -24.16
C PRO A 77 -0.40 -6.16 -24.85
N ALA A 78 -0.35 -7.35 -24.26
CA ALA A 78 0.35 -8.46 -24.87
C ALA A 78 -0.34 -8.80 -26.20
N ARG A 79 0.38 -8.72 -27.32
CA ARG A 79 -0.14 -9.14 -28.62
C ARG A 79 -0.44 -10.62 -28.57
N THR A 80 -1.71 -10.97 -28.74
CA THR A 80 -2.15 -12.36 -28.84
C THR A 80 -1.83 -12.91 -30.24
N VAL A 81 -1.87 -14.24 -30.38
CA VAL A 81 -1.78 -14.88 -31.71
C VAL A 81 -2.93 -14.41 -32.63
N GLY A 82 -4.11 -14.17 -32.06
CA GLY A 82 -5.26 -13.61 -32.78
C GLY A 82 -5.03 -12.19 -33.33
N ASP A 83 -4.30 -11.35 -32.59
CA ASP A 83 -3.93 -10.00 -33.04
C ASP A 83 -3.00 -10.05 -34.25
N ARG A 84 -2.07 -11.02 -34.26
CA ARG A 84 -1.14 -11.23 -35.39
C ARG A 84 -1.88 -11.72 -36.64
N LEU A 85 -2.83 -12.64 -36.49
CA LEU A 85 -3.64 -13.17 -37.59
C LEU A 85 -4.63 -12.13 -38.16
N SER A 86 -5.07 -11.18 -37.33
CA SER A 86 -5.96 -10.10 -37.75
C SER A 86 -5.22 -9.01 -38.54
N LEU A 87 -3.95 -8.76 -38.21
CA LEU A 87 -3.08 -7.87 -38.99
C LEU A 87 -2.76 -8.47 -40.37
N ALA A 88 -2.48 -9.77 -40.45
CA ALA A 88 -2.22 -10.45 -41.73
C ALA A 88 -3.41 -10.32 -42.69
N ARG A 89 -4.65 -10.49 -42.20
CA ARG A 89 -5.88 -10.35 -43.00
C ARG A 89 -6.23 -8.93 -43.46
N ARG A 90 -5.60 -7.91 -42.88
CA ARG A 90 -5.84 -6.49 -43.24
C ARG A 90 -4.78 -5.95 -44.20
N ALA A 91 -3.76 -6.75 -44.51
CA ALA A 91 -2.69 -6.39 -45.43
C ALA A 91 -2.90 -6.96 -46.86
N ASP A 92 -3.99 -7.72 -47.04
CA ASP A 92 -4.54 -8.16 -48.34
C ASP A 92 -5.67 -7.22 -48.79
#